data_AF-A0AAN6IX07-F1
#
_entry.id   AF-A0AAN6IX07-F1
#
_cell.length_a   1.000
_cell.length_b   1.000
_cell.length_c   1.000
_cell.angle_alpha   90.00
_cell.angle_beta   90.00
_cell.angle_gamma   90.00
#
_symmetry.space_group_name_H-M   'P 1'
#
loop_
_entity.id
_entity.type
_entity.pdbx_description
1 polymer ?
#
loop_
_entity_poly.entity_id
_entity_poly.type
_entity_poly.pdbx_seq_one_letter_code
_entity_poly.pdbx_strand_id
1 'polypeptide(L)'
;MSQSTDHSFVNTLLEAARERNIVLSAAEVRAIRTSQPQSPLAQWVRRNLIVSTSKSTLLSAEELELWQHVKESKCSSAEAASVVDFSIPTTDEEFWSATKDLNAQTQDLERRCQVLESQSALAARLRDSVKSSEASRAKHARYFDQKEVAGVQHVKFANDQLLETLQADIQAEFQIVGRDVKSAHAIVAETLNADDRALEGFNEIFARQSNREQAEFDIDSLEKRVSELTAALRHFRVQMIKDRLDRTYLETLARESNLQEDEEAAGSSSTSAQNDDDEAIAIKSLQDDLGSLYPEIDDVATMVVTQAHSRAIDSALRDVQRLKAEEGRVRNKLLYTGLSNMTTTLDDLSSKLENIQSRRLSLDEIRAKCQDIRADGISSATSIGRPCQPTRTDSSGSHRPNGHDAATSALLHHFGLSEAMNQGTASADHQIQNFATKMSRQSADNVDHILRLIEAAATRGNKVIQSLENVLGAKSTAGVYNLDNQLRMLEERINDAKADIEATLNLNPGATTTQLQRR
;
A
#
# COMPACT_ATOMS: atom_id res chain seq x y z
N MET A 1 -55.57 -52.49 -9.26
CA MET A 1 -54.17 -52.10 -9.49
C MET A 1 -53.36 -53.35 -9.79
N SER A 2 -52.89 -53.53 -11.04
CA SER A 2 -51.83 -54.47 -11.48
C SER A 2 -51.83 -54.57 -13.02
N GLN A 3 -51.45 -53.51 -13.75
CA GLN A 3 -51.25 -53.55 -15.22
C GLN A 3 -50.12 -52.63 -15.72
N SER A 4 -49.12 -52.31 -14.88
CA SER A 4 -48.05 -51.38 -15.28
C SER A 4 -46.68 -52.03 -15.55
N THR A 5 -46.55 -53.36 -15.43
CA THR A 5 -45.25 -54.06 -15.54
C THR A 5 -44.96 -54.70 -16.90
N ASP A 6 -45.94 -54.83 -17.79
CA ASP A 6 -45.77 -55.60 -19.05
C ASP A 6 -45.07 -54.82 -20.17
N HIS A 7 -45.14 -53.48 -20.18
CA HIS A 7 -44.50 -52.68 -21.24
C HIS A 7 -43.00 -52.47 -21.03
N SER A 8 -42.51 -52.54 -19.78
CA SER A 8 -41.08 -52.38 -19.48
C SER A 8 -40.23 -53.48 -20.12
N PHE A 9 -40.63 -54.75 -19.99
CA PHE A 9 -39.86 -55.88 -20.51
C PHE A 9 -39.77 -55.87 -22.04
N VAL A 10 -40.87 -55.56 -22.73
CA VAL A 10 -40.91 -55.54 -24.20
C VAL A 10 -40.06 -54.39 -24.74
N ASN A 11 -40.06 -53.23 -24.07
CA ASN A 11 -39.22 -52.10 -24.45
C ASN A 11 -37.73 -52.41 -24.23
N THR A 12 -37.36 -53.01 -23.10
CA THR A 12 -35.97 -53.44 -22.83
C THR A 12 -35.49 -54.50 -23.82
N LEU A 13 -36.39 -55.40 -24.25
CA LEU A 13 -36.06 -56.40 -25.27
C LEU A 13 -35.85 -55.79 -26.65
N LEU A 14 -36.73 -54.86 -27.07
CA LEU A 14 -36.59 -54.16 -28.35
C LEU A 14 -35.34 -53.27 -28.38
N GLU A 15 -34.97 -52.70 -27.24
CA GLU A 15 -33.73 -51.95 -27.07
C GLU A 15 -32.50 -52.86 -27.18
N ALA A 16 -32.47 -53.99 -26.46
CA ALA A 16 -31.39 -54.97 -26.58
C ALA A 16 -31.28 -55.60 -27.99
N ALA A 17 -32.41 -55.84 -28.66
CA ALA A 17 -32.43 -56.34 -30.04
C ALA A 17 -31.93 -55.29 -31.04
N ARG A 18 -32.25 -54.01 -30.82
CA ARG A 18 -31.77 -52.88 -31.62
C ARG A 18 -30.28 -52.62 -31.41
N GLU A 19 -29.79 -52.66 -30.16
CA GLU A 19 -28.36 -52.56 -29.85
C GLU A 19 -27.55 -53.69 -30.50
N ARG A 20 -28.16 -54.85 -30.74
CA ARG A 20 -27.51 -56.03 -31.33
C ARG A 20 -27.87 -56.28 -32.80
N ASN A 21 -28.53 -55.33 -33.47
CA ASN A 21 -28.96 -55.42 -34.88
C ASN A 21 -29.78 -56.69 -35.25
N ILE A 22 -30.58 -57.20 -34.31
CA ILE A 22 -31.44 -58.37 -34.54
C ILE A 22 -32.78 -57.90 -35.11
N VAL A 23 -33.10 -58.29 -36.35
CA VAL A 23 -34.37 -57.96 -37.01
C VAL A 23 -35.46 -58.93 -36.55
N LEU A 24 -36.39 -58.47 -35.71
CA LEU A 24 -37.56 -59.25 -35.28
C LEU A 24 -38.75 -59.00 -36.20
N SER A 25 -39.46 -60.04 -36.60
CA SER A 25 -40.68 -59.90 -37.39
C SER A 25 -41.86 -59.41 -36.55
N ALA A 26 -42.80 -58.69 -37.18
CA ALA A 26 -43.99 -58.16 -36.50
C ALA A 26 -44.93 -59.24 -35.92
N ALA A 27 -44.79 -60.50 -36.35
CA ALA A 27 -45.50 -61.64 -35.79
C ALA A 27 -44.85 -62.12 -34.48
N GLU A 28 -43.52 -62.17 -34.43
CA GLU A 28 -42.75 -62.59 -33.25
C GLU A 28 -42.88 -61.57 -32.11
N VAL A 29 -42.82 -60.28 -32.42
CA VAL A 29 -43.05 -59.21 -31.41
C VAL A 29 -44.44 -59.31 -30.79
N ARG A 30 -45.46 -59.71 -31.57
CA ARG A 30 -46.81 -59.96 -31.07
C ARG A 30 -46.90 -61.20 -30.19
N ALA A 31 -46.27 -62.30 -30.60
CA ALA A 31 -46.23 -63.54 -29.82
C ALA A 31 -45.50 -63.36 -28.47
N ILE A 32 -44.45 -62.54 -28.44
CA ILE A 32 -43.71 -62.23 -27.20
C ILE A 32 -44.55 -61.33 -26.28
N ARG A 33 -45.34 -60.39 -26.85
CA ARG A 33 -46.22 -59.50 -26.09
C ARG A 33 -47.40 -60.22 -25.43
N THR A 34 -47.85 -61.34 -26.00
CA THR A 34 -48.90 -62.19 -25.42
C THR A 34 -48.35 -63.28 -24.49
N SER A 35 -47.03 -63.47 -24.45
CA SER A 35 -46.39 -64.48 -23.60
C SER A 35 -46.17 -63.95 -22.18
N GLN A 36 -46.58 -64.72 -21.17
CA GLN A 36 -46.34 -64.38 -19.76
C GLN A 36 -44.83 -64.27 -19.47
N PRO A 37 -44.41 -63.39 -18.54
CA PRO A 37 -43.00 -63.14 -18.22
C PRO A 37 -42.25 -64.36 -17.62
N GLN A 38 -42.97 -65.44 -17.27
CA GLN A 38 -42.44 -66.73 -16.79
C GLN A 38 -42.42 -67.81 -17.90
N SER A 39 -42.76 -67.46 -19.14
CA SER A 39 -42.63 -68.38 -20.28
C SER A 39 -41.16 -68.79 -20.46
N PRO A 40 -40.88 -70.05 -20.83
CA PRO A 40 -39.51 -70.51 -21.11
C PRO A 40 -38.82 -69.64 -22.16
N LEU A 41 -39.59 -69.08 -23.11
CA LEU A 41 -39.08 -68.12 -24.10
C LEU A 41 -38.66 -66.79 -23.46
N ALA A 42 -39.48 -66.24 -22.56
CA ALA A 42 -39.16 -65.00 -21.84
C ALA A 42 -37.96 -65.19 -20.89
N GLN A 43 -37.82 -66.37 -20.28
CA GLN A 43 -36.70 -66.71 -19.43
C GLN A 43 -35.40 -66.91 -20.23
N TRP A 44 -35.47 -67.55 -21.40
CA TRP A 44 -34.34 -67.67 -22.33
C TRP A 44 -33.88 -66.29 -22.83
N VAL A 45 -34.82 -65.44 -23.21
CA VAL A 45 -34.54 -64.06 -23.65
C VAL A 45 -33.90 -63.23 -22.53
N ARG A 46 -34.42 -63.30 -21.30
CA ARG A 46 -33.81 -62.60 -20.16
C ARG A 46 -32.39 -63.06 -19.90
N ARG A 47 -32.13 -64.37 -19.96
CA ARG A 47 -30.83 -64.95 -19.64
C ARG A 47 -29.76 -64.69 -20.70
N ASN A 48 -30.14 -64.59 -21.97
CA ASN A 48 -29.18 -64.45 -23.09
C ASN A 48 -29.09 -63.02 -23.66
N LEU A 49 -30.15 -62.20 -23.57
CA LEU A 49 -30.19 -60.85 -24.14
C LEU A 49 -30.14 -59.73 -23.08
N ILE A 50 -30.76 -59.89 -21.90
CA ILE A 50 -30.96 -58.79 -20.93
C ILE A 50 -30.02 -58.85 -19.72
N VAL A 51 -29.77 -60.03 -19.13
CA VAL A 51 -28.91 -60.19 -17.93
C VAL A 51 -27.43 -60.28 -18.33
N SER A 52 -26.95 -59.29 -19.09
CA SER A 52 -25.64 -59.30 -19.75
C SER A 52 -24.61 -58.40 -19.05
N THR A 53 -24.36 -58.63 -17.76
CA THR A 53 -23.20 -58.03 -17.05
C THR A 53 -22.22 -59.08 -16.52
N SER A 54 -22.46 -60.38 -16.78
CA SER A 54 -21.64 -61.47 -16.25
C SER A 54 -21.02 -62.30 -17.38
N LYS A 55 -19.94 -61.78 -17.96
CA LYS A 55 -18.72 -62.46 -18.48
C LYS A 55 -18.77 -63.77 -19.30
N SER A 56 -19.92 -64.27 -19.73
CA SER A 56 -19.98 -65.41 -20.66
C SER A 56 -21.26 -65.33 -21.49
N THR A 57 -21.20 -64.66 -22.65
CA THR A 57 -22.27 -64.67 -23.65
C THR A 57 -21.77 -65.36 -24.90
N LEU A 58 -22.49 -66.40 -25.34
CA LEU A 58 -22.27 -67.21 -26.55
C LEU A 58 -22.68 -66.48 -27.86
N LEU A 59 -22.86 -65.16 -27.83
CA LEU A 59 -23.14 -64.31 -29.00
C LEU A 59 -22.73 -62.86 -28.67
N SER A 60 -21.43 -62.57 -28.70
CA SER A 60 -20.96 -61.17 -28.73
C SER A 60 -21.08 -60.62 -30.17
N ALA A 61 -21.15 -59.29 -30.34
CA ALA A 61 -21.16 -58.67 -31.66
C ALA A 61 -19.94 -59.05 -32.51
N GLU A 62 -18.76 -59.22 -31.89
CA GLU A 62 -17.55 -59.73 -32.54
C GLU A 62 -17.71 -61.18 -33.00
N GLU A 63 -18.47 -62.00 -32.28
CA GLU A 63 -18.71 -63.40 -32.65
C GLU A 63 -19.67 -63.49 -33.84
N LEU A 64 -20.68 -62.61 -33.90
CA LEU A 64 -21.56 -62.49 -35.07
C LEU A 64 -20.81 -61.94 -36.28
N GLU A 65 -19.92 -60.97 -36.08
CA GLU A 65 -19.00 -60.47 -37.11
C GLU A 65 -18.05 -61.58 -37.57
N LEU A 66 -17.51 -62.39 -36.66
CA LEU A 66 -16.72 -63.59 -36.99
C LEU A 66 -17.54 -64.62 -37.77
N TRP A 67 -18.80 -64.87 -37.40
CA TRP A 67 -19.68 -65.76 -38.14
C TRP A 67 -20.04 -65.22 -39.52
N GLN A 68 -20.22 -63.90 -39.65
CA GLN A 68 -20.41 -63.24 -40.93
C GLN A 68 -19.14 -63.31 -41.77
N HIS A 69 -17.98 -63.07 -41.18
CA HIS A 69 -16.68 -63.14 -41.84
C HIS A 69 -16.30 -64.58 -42.20
N VAL A 70 -16.74 -65.59 -41.44
CA VAL A 70 -16.63 -67.02 -41.77
C VAL A 70 -17.61 -67.39 -42.87
N LYS A 71 -18.83 -66.82 -42.88
CA LYS A 71 -19.80 -67.06 -43.95
C LYS A 71 -19.40 -66.38 -45.26
N GLU A 72 -18.87 -65.17 -45.20
CA GLU A 72 -18.33 -64.42 -46.33
C GLU A 72 -17.01 -65.02 -46.81
N SER A 73 -16.12 -65.48 -45.92
CA SER A 73 -14.91 -66.20 -46.33
C SER A 73 -15.21 -67.61 -46.87
N LYS A 74 -16.22 -68.32 -46.35
CA LYS A 74 -16.71 -69.58 -46.95
C LYS A 74 -17.47 -69.36 -48.27
N CYS A 75 -18.04 -68.17 -48.50
CA CYS A 75 -18.64 -67.82 -49.79
C CYS A 75 -17.61 -67.32 -50.81
N SER A 76 -16.42 -66.90 -50.36
CA SER A 76 -15.30 -66.46 -51.20
C SER A 76 -14.29 -67.57 -51.50
N SER A 77 -14.32 -68.68 -50.75
CA SER A 77 -13.56 -69.89 -51.07
C SER A 77 -14.48 -70.95 -51.67
N ALA A 78 -14.74 -70.81 -52.97
CA ALA A 78 -15.17 -71.91 -53.83
C ALA A 78 -14.04 -72.95 -54.07
N GLU A 79 -12.98 -72.95 -53.24
CA GLU A 79 -11.85 -73.91 -53.27
C GLU A 79 -11.78 -74.80 -52.02
N ALA A 80 -12.67 -74.64 -51.03
CA ALA A 80 -12.75 -75.56 -49.89
C ALA A 80 -13.84 -76.65 -50.05
N ALA A 81 -14.10 -77.05 -51.30
CA ALA A 81 -14.69 -78.35 -51.63
C ALA A 81 -13.61 -79.36 -52.03
N SER A 82 -12.37 -79.24 -51.51
CA SER A 82 -11.66 -80.47 -51.17
C SER A 82 -12.41 -81.05 -49.98
N VAL A 83 -13.37 -81.92 -50.31
CA VAL A 83 -13.54 -83.15 -49.57
C VAL A 83 -12.14 -83.54 -49.12
N VAL A 84 -11.90 -83.55 -47.81
CA VAL A 84 -10.76 -84.29 -47.26
C VAL A 84 -11.07 -85.71 -47.69
N ASP A 85 -10.65 -86.04 -48.90
CA ASP A 85 -10.67 -87.36 -49.44
C ASP A 85 -9.65 -88.04 -48.56
N PHE A 86 -10.14 -88.70 -47.52
CA PHE A 86 -9.39 -89.70 -46.79
C PHE A 86 -9.18 -90.85 -47.79
N SER A 87 -8.37 -90.58 -48.81
CA SER A 87 -7.73 -91.57 -49.63
C SER A 87 -6.87 -92.35 -48.66
N ILE A 88 -7.40 -93.49 -48.22
CA ILE A 88 -6.66 -94.47 -47.46
C ILE A 88 -5.47 -94.81 -48.36
N PRO A 89 -4.22 -94.57 -47.93
CA PRO A 89 -3.05 -94.86 -48.75
C PRO A 89 -3.13 -96.32 -49.19
N THR A 90 -3.13 -96.58 -50.50
CA THR A 90 -3.30 -97.94 -51.03
C THR A 90 -1.97 -98.54 -51.46
N THR A 91 -0.92 -97.73 -51.54
CA THR A 91 0.46 -98.16 -51.84
C THR A 91 1.42 -97.83 -50.70
N ASP A 92 2.44 -98.66 -50.51
CA ASP A 92 3.46 -98.45 -49.45
C ASP A 92 4.16 -97.08 -49.58
N GLU A 93 4.35 -96.58 -50.80
CA GLU A 93 4.97 -95.27 -51.07
C GLU A 93 4.07 -94.11 -50.61
N GLU A 94 2.75 -94.22 -50.79
CA GLU A 94 1.77 -93.25 -50.28
C GLU A 94 1.74 -93.24 -48.74
N PHE A 95 1.91 -94.39 -48.08
CA PHE A 95 2.05 -94.47 -46.63
C PHE A 95 3.31 -93.77 -46.13
N TRP A 96 4.45 -93.96 -46.80
CA TRP A 96 5.70 -93.27 -46.46
C TRP A 96 5.60 -91.76 -46.67
N SER A 97 4.99 -91.32 -47.78
CA SER A 97 4.75 -89.89 -48.03
C SER A 97 3.82 -89.28 -46.99
N ALA A 98 2.67 -89.92 -46.69
CA ALA A 98 1.73 -89.45 -45.68
C ALA A 98 2.35 -89.41 -44.28
N THR A 99 3.21 -90.38 -43.93
CA THR A 99 3.93 -90.40 -42.66
C THR A 99 4.97 -89.28 -42.59
N LYS A 100 5.68 -89.02 -43.70
CA LYS A 100 6.64 -87.92 -43.80
C LYS A 100 5.95 -86.56 -43.71
N ASP A 101 4.81 -86.39 -44.38
CA ASP A 101 3.99 -85.18 -44.34
C ASP A 101 3.40 -84.96 -42.95
N LEU A 102 2.90 -86.00 -42.30
CA LEU A 102 2.42 -85.94 -40.92
C LEU A 102 3.54 -85.56 -39.95
N ASN A 103 4.74 -86.14 -40.09
CA ASN A 103 5.89 -85.77 -39.28
C ASN A 103 6.33 -84.32 -39.53
N ALA A 104 6.34 -83.88 -40.79
CA ALA A 104 6.63 -82.49 -41.14
C ALA A 104 5.61 -81.52 -40.54
N GLN A 105 4.31 -81.86 -40.60
CA GLN A 105 3.25 -81.08 -39.97
C GLN A 105 3.36 -81.08 -38.45
N THR A 106 3.68 -82.21 -37.82
CA THR A 106 3.87 -82.31 -36.36
C THR A 106 5.04 -81.44 -35.92
N GLN A 107 6.16 -81.48 -36.66
CA GLN A 107 7.32 -80.64 -36.38
C GLN A 107 7.01 -79.15 -36.58
N ASP A 108 6.23 -78.79 -37.60
CA ASP A 108 5.79 -77.40 -37.80
C ASP A 108 4.86 -76.93 -36.67
N LEU A 109 3.95 -77.80 -36.22
CA LEU A 109 3.04 -77.52 -35.11
C LEU A 109 3.80 -77.35 -33.80
N GLU A 110 4.82 -78.18 -33.55
CA GLU A 110 5.71 -78.05 -32.39
C GLU A 110 6.49 -76.72 -32.42
N ARG A 111 7.04 -76.33 -33.58
CA ARG A 111 7.68 -75.01 -33.74
C ARG A 111 6.70 -73.87 -33.46
N ARG A 112 5.47 -73.96 -33.96
CA ARG A 112 4.42 -72.95 -33.70
C ARG A 112 4.04 -72.91 -32.21
N CYS A 113 3.94 -74.05 -31.54
CA CYS A 113 3.72 -74.13 -30.09
C CYS A 113 4.84 -73.44 -29.32
N GLN A 114 6.11 -73.74 -29.64
CA GLN A 114 7.27 -73.08 -29.01
C GLN A 114 7.25 -71.55 -29.22
N VAL A 115 6.91 -71.08 -30.42
CA VAL A 115 6.77 -69.64 -30.71
C VAL A 115 5.65 -69.03 -29.87
N LEU A 116 4.46 -69.65 -29.82
CA LEU A 116 3.33 -69.17 -29.02
C LEU A 116 3.65 -69.15 -27.52
N GLU A 117 4.32 -70.18 -27.01
CA GLU A 117 4.79 -70.22 -25.62
C GLU A 117 5.75 -69.06 -25.33
N SER A 118 6.72 -68.81 -26.20
CA SER A 118 7.66 -67.68 -26.07
C SER A 118 6.96 -66.32 -26.11
N GLN A 119 5.98 -66.15 -27.00
CA GLN A 119 5.17 -64.94 -27.11
C GLN A 119 4.28 -64.75 -25.88
N SER A 120 3.69 -65.83 -25.35
CA SER A 120 2.89 -65.80 -24.13
C SER A 120 3.73 -65.39 -22.90
N ALA A 121 4.96 -65.88 -22.81
CA ALA A 121 5.90 -65.53 -21.76
C ALA A 121 6.35 -64.05 -21.85
N LEU A 122 6.59 -63.55 -23.07
CA LEU A 122 6.87 -62.13 -23.30
C LEU A 122 5.68 -61.23 -22.95
N ALA A 123 4.46 -61.62 -23.34
CA ALA A 123 3.24 -60.89 -23.01
C ALA A 123 3.01 -60.84 -21.48
N ALA A 124 3.31 -61.92 -20.75
CA ALA A 124 3.26 -61.94 -19.29
C ALA A 124 4.28 -60.97 -18.68
N ARG A 125 5.54 -60.98 -19.15
CA ARG A 125 6.57 -60.04 -18.69
C ARG A 125 6.23 -58.57 -18.96
N LEU A 126 5.68 -58.26 -20.14
CA LEU A 126 5.22 -56.92 -20.47
C LEU A 126 4.08 -56.47 -19.55
N ARG A 127 3.12 -57.36 -19.28
CA ARG A 127 2.01 -57.10 -18.35
C ARG A 127 2.52 -56.78 -16.94
N ASP A 128 3.50 -57.52 -16.45
CA ASP A 128 4.08 -57.27 -15.13
C ASP A 128 4.92 -55.97 -15.09
N SER A 129 5.64 -55.66 -16.17
CA SER A 129 6.34 -54.38 -16.34
C SER A 129 5.37 -53.19 -16.32
N VAL A 130 4.25 -53.28 -17.05
CA VAL A 130 3.20 -52.25 -17.05
C VAL A 130 2.60 -52.07 -15.66
N LYS A 131 2.24 -53.16 -14.97
CA LYS A 131 1.73 -53.09 -13.59
C LYS A 131 2.73 -52.46 -12.62
N SER A 132 4.02 -52.78 -12.75
CA SER A 132 5.08 -52.18 -11.94
C SER A 132 5.23 -50.68 -12.21
N SER A 133 5.19 -50.29 -13.49
CA SER A 133 5.21 -48.88 -13.93
C SER A 133 3.99 -48.11 -13.42
N GLU A 134 2.80 -48.68 -13.51
CA GLU A 134 1.55 -48.10 -12.97
C GLU A 134 1.61 -47.95 -11.45
N ALA A 135 2.09 -48.96 -10.74
CA ALA A 135 2.27 -48.90 -9.29
C ALA A 135 3.28 -47.81 -8.89
N SER A 136 4.37 -47.65 -9.66
CA SER A 136 5.34 -46.56 -9.46
C SER A 136 4.70 -45.19 -9.71
N ARG A 137 3.98 -45.02 -10.83
CA ARG A 137 3.25 -43.78 -11.15
C ARG A 137 2.23 -43.42 -10.07
N ALA A 138 1.47 -44.39 -9.57
CA ALA A 138 0.50 -44.17 -8.50
C ALA A 138 1.16 -43.72 -7.19
N LYS A 139 2.34 -44.25 -6.86
CA LYS A 139 3.13 -43.79 -5.70
C LYS A 139 3.60 -42.35 -5.89
N HIS A 140 4.13 -42.01 -7.07
CA HIS A 140 4.55 -40.65 -7.38
C HIS A 140 3.39 -39.65 -7.32
N ALA A 141 2.23 -40.00 -7.89
CA ALA A 141 1.03 -39.16 -7.81
C ALA A 141 0.64 -38.86 -6.35
N ARG A 142 0.56 -39.89 -5.50
CA ARG A 142 0.27 -39.71 -4.06
C ARG A 142 1.30 -38.84 -3.34
N TYR A 143 2.58 -38.99 -3.69
CA TYR A 143 3.64 -38.16 -3.11
C TYR A 143 3.48 -36.69 -3.51
N PHE A 144 3.13 -36.40 -4.77
CA PHE A 144 2.86 -35.04 -5.21
C PHE A 144 1.61 -34.45 -4.55
N ASP A 145 0.52 -35.20 -4.46
CA ASP A 145 -0.70 -34.79 -3.76
C ASP A 145 -0.39 -34.46 -2.29
N GLN A 146 0.38 -35.31 -1.61
CA GLN A 146 0.79 -35.09 -0.22
C GLN A 146 1.68 -33.84 -0.09
N LYS A 147 2.62 -33.65 -1.01
CA LYS A 147 3.49 -32.47 -1.02
C LYS A 147 2.71 -31.19 -1.27
N GLU A 148 1.72 -31.22 -2.16
CA GLU A 148 0.83 -30.08 -2.43
C GLU A 148 0.01 -29.72 -1.18
N VAL A 149 -0.63 -30.70 -0.54
CA VAL A 149 -1.38 -30.49 0.70
C VAL A 149 -0.49 -29.92 1.81
N ALA A 150 0.72 -30.46 1.97
CA ALA A 150 1.69 -29.93 2.94
C ALA A 150 2.12 -28.50 2.60
N GLY A 151 2.34 -28.19 1.32
CA GLY A 151 2.66 -26.84 0.85
C GLY A 151 1.54 -25.84 1.13
N VAL A 152 0.29 -26.20 0.84
CA VAL A 152 -0.89 -25.37 1.12
C VAL A 152 -1.05 -25.15 2.63
N GLN A 153 -0.86 -26.19 3.44
CA GLN A 153 -0.90 -26.08 4.90
C GLN A 153 0.20 -25.16 5.45
N HIS A 154 1.42 -25.27 4.91
CA HIS A 154 2.53 -24.41 5.31
C HIS A 154 2.26 -22.94 4.96
N VAL A 155 1.79 -22.65 3.75
CA VAL A 155 1.43 -21.28 3.35
C VAL A 155 0.29 -20.73 4.20
N LYS A 156 -0.72 -21.56 4.50
CA LYS A 156 -1.82 -21.17 5.40
C LYS A 156 -1.30 -20.82 6.79
N PHE A 157 -0.45 -21.67 7.37
CA PHE A 157 0.15 -21.42 8.68
C PHE A 157 0.97 -20.13 8.69
N ALA A 158 1.80 -19.90 7.66
CA ALA A 158 2.58 -18.67 7.54
C ALA A 158 1.68 -17.43 7.42
N ASN A 159 0.58 -17.50 6.66
CA ASN A 159 -0.38 -16.41 6.55
C ASN A 159 -1.12 -16.15 7.88
N ASP A 160 -1.52 -17.20 8.59
CA ASP A 160 -2.16 -17.07 9.91
C ASP A 160 -1.19 -16.42 10.92
N GLN A 161 0.09 -16.80 10.90
CA GLN A 161 1.13 -16.21 11.74
C GLN A 161 1.38 -14.73 11.40
N LEU A 162 1.43 -14.37 10.11
CA LEU A 162 1.56 -12.98 9.68
C LEU A 162 0.35 -12.14 10.10
N LEU A 163 -0.86 -12.69 9.98
CA LEU A 163 -2.09 -12.02 10.39
C LEU A 163 -2.13 -11.79 11.91
N GLU A 164 -1.71 -12.78 12.70
CA GLU A 164 -1.62 -12.66 14.16
C GLU A 164 -0.57 -11.60 14.56
N THR A 165 0.59 -11.60 13.91
CA THR A 165 1.63 -10.58 14.14
C THR A 165 1.12 -9.19 13.80
N LEU A 166 0.46 -9.01 12.65
CA LEU A 166 -0.14 -7.75 12.24
C LEU A 166 -1.21 -7.28 13.24
N GLN A 167 -2.03 -8.18 13.77
CA GLN A 167 -3.02 -7.85 14.80
C GLN A 167 -2.38 -7.39 16.11
N ALA A 168 -1.31 -8.06 16.53
CA ALA A 168 -0.53 -7.67 17.70
C ALA A 168 0.08 -6.28 17.53
N ASP A 169 0.66 -6.00 16.35
CA ASP A 169 1.24 -4.70 16.02
C ASP A 169 0.17 -3.60 15.99
N ILE A 170 -0.96 -3.83 15.32
CA ILE A 170 -2.11 -2.90 15.31
C ILE A 170 -2.56 -2.62 16.75
N GLN A 171 -2.67 -3.65 17.59
CA GLN A 171 -3.10 -3.48 18.98
C GLN A 171 -2.06 -2.69 19.81
N ALA A 172 -0.77 -2.92 19.60
CA ALA A 172 0.29 -2.16 20.25
C ALA A 172 0.24 -0.68 19.82
N GLU A 173 0.05 -0.41 18.53
CA GLU A 173 -0.13 0.92 17.97
C GLU A 173 -1.38 1.63 18.53
N PHE A 174 -2.50 0.92 18.67
CA PHE A 174 -3.69 1.46 19.35
C PHE A 174 -3.41 1.83 20.80
N GLN A 175 -2.60 1.06 21.53
CA GLN A 175 -2.21 1.40 22.90
C GLN A 175 -1.29 2.62 22.94
N ILE A 176 -0.39 2.77 21.98
CA ILE A 176 0.46 3.96 21.84
C ILE A 176 -0.42 5.19 21.58
N VAL A 177 -1.28 5.15 20.56
CA VAL A 177 -2.21 6.25 20.26
C VAL A 177 -3.13 6.53 21.45
N GLY A 178 -3.60 5.50 22.16
CA GLY A 178 -4.40 5.68 23.37
C GLY A 178 -3.65 6.39 24.51
N ARG A 179 -2.33 6.16 24.65
CA ARG A 179 -1.48 6.93 25.56
C ARG A 179 -1.26 8.35 25.07
N ASP A 180 -1.05 8.54 23.77
CA ASP A 180 -0.87 9.85 23.14
C ASP A 180 -2.11 10.73 23.28
N VAL A 181 -3.33 10.15 23.16
CA VAL A 181 -4.59 10.88 23.40
C VAL A 181 -4.71 11.32 24.86
N LYS A 182 -4.38 10.43 25.81
CA LYS A 182 -4.42 10.77 27.24
C LYS A 182 -3.41 11.85 27.61
N SER A 183 -2.19 11.76 27.08
CA SER A 183 -1.15 12.76 27.31
C SER A 183 -1.49 14.08 26.61
N ALA A 184 -2.06 14.04 25.40
CA ALA A 184 -2.53 15.23 24.70
C ALA A 184 -3.58 15.99 25.51
N HIS A 185 -4.54 15.30 26.15
CA HIS A 185 -5.52 15.97 27.01
C HIS A 185 -4.87 16.70 28.19
N ALA A 186 -3.89 16.06 28.85
CA ALA A 186 -3.14 16.68 29.95
C ALA A 186 -2.32 17.89 29.47
N ILE A 187 -1.64 17.77 28.32
CA ILE A 187 -0.85 18.85 27.72
C ILE A 187 -1.75 20.02 27.34
N VAL A 188 -2.88 19.78 26.65
CA VAL A 188 -3.84 20.81 26.27
C VAL A 188 -4.36 21.55 27.50
N ALA A 189 -4.73 20.82 28.55
CA ALA A 189 -5.17 21.44 29.80
C ALA A 189 -4.06 22.29 30.44
N GLU A 190 -2.82 21.81 30.47
CA GLU A 190 -1.68 22.57 30.99
C GLU A 190 -1.40 23.83 30.18
N THR A 191 -1.40 23.74 28.85
CA THR A 191 -1.17 24.88 27.96
C THR A 191 -2.28 25.93 28.10
N LEU A 192 -3.56 25.52 28.09
CA LEU A 192 -4.67 26.46 28.27
C LEU A 192 -4.62 27.14 29.65
N ASN A 193 -4.29 26.39 30.70
CA ASN A 193 -4.10 26.99 32.04
C ASN A 193 -2.90 27.96 32.08
N ALA A 194 -1.82 27.67 31.34
CA ALA A 194 -0.67 28.56 31.22
C ALA A 194 -1.04 29.84 30.46
N ASP A 195 -1.82 29.72 29.39
CA ASP A 195 -2.34 30.84 28.61
C ASP A 195 -3.30 31.70 29.45
N ASP A 196 -4.22 31.09 30.19
CA ASP A 196 -5.12 31.79 31.12
C ASP A 196 -4.34 32.57 32.19
N ARG A 197 -3.29 31.98 32.77
CA ARG A 197 -2.41 32.70 33.72
C ARG A 197 -1.65 33.85 33.07
N ALA A 198 -1.22 33.70 31.82
CA ALA A 198 -0.56 34.78 31.10
C ALA A 198 -1.54 35.91 30.74
N LEU A 199 -2.79 35.58 30.37
CA LEU A 199 -3.86 36.55 30.16
C LEU A 199 -4.23 37.27 31.47
N GLU A 200 -4.31 36.55 32.59
CA GLU A 200 -4.50 37.14 33.92
C GLU A 200 -3.34 38.09 34.26
N GLY A 201 -2.09 37.69 34.00
CA GLY A 201 -0.91 38.53 34.18
C GLY A 201 -0.96 39.81 33.33
N PHE A 202 -1.40 39.72 32.07
CA PHE A 202 -1.64 40.91 31.25
C PHE A 202 -2.74 41.78 31.86
N ASN A 203 -3.87 41.20 32.24
CA ASN A 203 -4.98 41.93 32.84
C ASN A 203 -4.58 42.61 34.15
N GLU A 204 -3.73 41.99 34.99
CA GLU A 204 -3.20 42.61 36.20
C GLU A 204 -2.31 43.82 35.88
N ILE A 205 -1.45 43.72 34.86
CA ILE A 205 -0.63 44.84 34.37
C ILE A 205 -1.55 45.99 33.92
N PHE A 206 -2.63 45.69 33.19
CA PHE A 206 -3.62 46.69 32.79
C PHE A 206 -4.40 47.27 33.96
N ALA A 207 -4.85 46.45 34.92
CA ALA A 207 -5.62 46.89 36.07
C ALA A 207 -4.80 47.80 37.02
N ARG A 208 -3.54 47.42 37.28
CA ARG A 208 -2.59 48.25 38.06
C ARG A 208 -2.38 49.60 37.40
N GLN A 209 -2.43 49.66 36.07
CA GLN A 209 -2.19 50.88 35.32
C GLN A 209 -3.45 51.71 35.10
N SER A 210 -4.63 51.09 34.93
CA SER A 210 -5.92 51.80 34.91
C SER A 210 -6.18 52.51 36.24
N ASN A 211 -5.82 51.89 37.37
CA ASN A 211 -5.86 52.56 38.67
C ASN A 211 -4.83 53.70 38.80
N ARG A 212 -3.73 53.67 38.03
CA ARG A 212 -2.74 54.75 37.94
C ARG A 212 -3.18 55.85 36.97
N GLU A 213 -3.89 55.51 35.90
CA GLU A 213 -4.50 56.41 34.92
C GLU A 213 -5.75 57.09 35.50
N GLN A 214 -6.45 56.53 36.48
CA GLN A 214 -7.49 57.27 37.24
C GLN A 214 -6.92 58.43 38.07
N ALA A 215 -5.60 58.48 38.27
CA ALA A 215 -4.88 59.66 38.74
C ALA A 215 -4.30 60.49 37.56
N GLU A 216 -4.91 60.44 36.37
CA GLU A 216 -4.47 61.19 35.20
C GLU A 216 -4.53 62.69 35.47
N PHE A 217 -3.34 63.27 35.56
CA PHE A 217 -3.14 64.59 34.99
C PHE A 217 -3.48 64.50 33.52
N ASP A 218 -4.64 65.04 33.12
CA ASP A 218 -4.94 65.29 31.72
C ASP A 218 -3.87 66.27 31.21
N ILE A 219 -2.90 65.74 30.46
CA ILE A 219 -1.75 66.48 29.96
C ILE A 219 -2.24 67.61 29.05
N ASP A 220 -3.35 67.43 28.34
CA ASP A 220 -3.95 68.45 27.48
C ASP A 220 -4.60 69.55 28.33
N SER A 221 -5.24 69.20 29.45
CA SER A 221 -5.71 70.19 30.43
C SER A 221 -4.56 70.94 31.10
N LEU A 222 -3.44 70.26 31.37
CA LEU A 222 -2.26 70.83 31.99
C LEU A 222 -1.55 71.78 31.04
N GLU A 223 -1.43 71.41 29.75
CA GLU A 223 -0.88 72.25 28.70
C GLU A 223 -1.69 73.54 28.54
N LYS A 224 -3.02 73.42 28.49
CA LYS A 224 -3.93 74.59 28.49
C LYS A 224 -3.69 75.48 29.71
N ARG A 225 -3.69 74.90 30.91
CA ARG A 225 -3.46 75.63 32.16
C ARG A 225 -2.08 76.31 32.22
N VAL A 226 -1.03 75.64 31.74
CA VAL A 226 0.32 76.20 31.65
C VAL A 226 0.35 77.38 30.67
N SER A 227 -0.33 77.26 29.53
CA SER A 227 -0.43 78.35 28.56
C SER A 227 -1.16 79.57 29.14
N GLU A 228 -2.26 79.36 29.87
CA GLU A 228 -3.03 80.40 30.55
C GLU A 228 -2.21 81.09 31.64
N LEU A 229 -1.53 80.33 32.51
CA LEU A 229 -0.65 80.86 33.55
C LEU A 229 0.53 81.63 32.97
N THR A 230 1.11 81.15 31.87
CA THR A 230 2.21 81.82 31.18
C THR A 230 1.73 83.13 30.55
N ALA A 231 0.53 83.17 29.96
CA ALA A 231 -0.07 84.39 29.43
C ALA A 231 -0.38 85.41 30.55
N ALA A 232 -0.92 84.96 31.68
CA ALA A 232 -1.15 85.81 32.84
C ALA A 232 0.16 86.38 33.41
N LEU A 233 1.21 85.56 33.50
CA LEU A 233 2.52 86.00 33.99
C LEU A 233 3.17 87.02 33.05
N ARG A 234 3.01 86.88 31.73
CA ARG A 234 3.42 87.92 30.76
C ARG A 234 2.68 89.23 31.03
N HIS A 235 1.36 89.18 31.12
CA HIS A 235 0.53 90.36 31.38
C HIS A 235 0.95 91.09 32.67
N PHE A 236 1.14 90.37 33.78
CA PHE A 236 1.57 91.00 35.05
C PHE A 236 2.98 91.56 34.97
N ARG A 237 3.93 90.89 34.29
CA ARG A 237 5.30 91.38 34.09
C ARG A 237 5.33 92.67 33.28
N VAL A 238 4.57 92.71 32.19
CA VAL A 238 4.43 93.89 31.33
C VAL A 238 3.83 95.03 32.15
N GLN A 239 2.68 94.81 32.78
CA GLN A 239 2.00 95.83 33.57
C GLN A 239 2.89 96.38 34.69
N MET A 240 3.61 95.53 35.42
CA MET A 240 4.54 95.97 36.48
C MET A 240 5.67 96.87 35.95
N ILE A 241 6.21 96.58 34.77
CA ILE A 241 7.26 97.41 34.17
C ILE A 241 6.67 98.74 33.72
N LYS A 242 5.48 98.72 33.09
CA LYS A 242 4.75 99.92 32.68
C LYS A 242 4.42 100.81 33.87
N ASP A 243 3.79 100.27 34.91
CA ASP A 243 3.43 101.00 36.13
C ASP A 243 4.66 101.60 36.83
N ARG A 244 5.80 100.90 36.82
CA ARG A 244 7.06 101.40 37.40
C ARG A 244 7.66 102.51 36.54
N LEU A 245 7.57 102.41 35.22
CA LEU A 245 8.02 103.44 34.29
C LEU A 245 7.16 104.71 34.44
N ASP A 246 5.83 104.56 34.44
CA ASP A 246 4.87 105.64 34.67
C ASP A 246 5.09 106.32 36.02
N ARG A 247 5.28 105.53 37.09
CA ARG A 247 5.58 106.09 38.42
C ARG A 247 6.88 106.89 38.40
N THR A 248 7.94 106.37 37.79
CA THR A 248 9.24 107.06 37.72
C THR A 248 9.11 108.34 36.90
N TYR A 249 8.38 108.31 35.78
CA TYR A 249 8.10 109.46 34.93
C TYR A 249 7.30 110.55 35.68
N LEU A 250 6.26 110.16 36.42
CA LEU A 250 5.49 111.09 37.25
C LEU A 250 6.31 111.63 38.43
N GLU A 251 7.17 110.82 39.05
CA GLU A 251 8.09 111.26 40.10
C GLU A 251 9.15 112.25 39.56
N THR A 252 9.64 112.07 38.33
CA THR A 252 10.56 113.02 37.69
C THR A 252 9.87 114.34 37.35
N LEU A 253 8.66 114.30 36.78
CA LEU A 253 7.84 115.50 36.53
C LEU A 253 7.49 116.25 37.83
N ALA A 254 7.12 115.50 38.89
CA ALA A 254 6.84 116.09 40.20
C ALA A 254 8.11 116.70 40.83
N ARG A 255 9.30 116.15 40.55
CA ARG A 255 10.56 116.68 41.05
C ARG A 255 11.02 117.92 40.30
N GLU A 256 10.82 117.98 38.98
CA GLU A 256 11.11 119.16 38.16
C GLU A 256 10.18 120.33 38.53
N SER A 257 8.88 120.08 38.73
CA SER A 257 7.93 121.11 39.19
C SER A 257 8.24 121.64 40.60
N ASN A 258 8.63 120.78 41.56
CA ASN A 258 9.01 121.22 42.91
C ASN A 258 10.34 122.01 42.94
N LEU A 259 11.27 121.77 42.01
CA LEU A 259 12.50 122.56 41.89
C LEU A 259 12.23 123.98 41.37
N GLN A 260 11.15 124.18 40.63
CA GLN A 260 10.70 125.48 40.13
C GLN A 260 10.04 126.32 41.25
N GLU A 261 9.35 125.69 42.21
CA GLU A 261 8.77 126.38 43.37
C GLU A 261 9.82 126.82 44.42
N ASP A 262 10.94 126.10 44.56
CA ASP A 262 12.03 126.49 45.47
C ASP A 262 12.96 127.58 44.90
N GLU A 263 13.05 127.76 43.57
CA GLU A 263 13.79 128.86 42.93
C GLU A 263 13.04 130.21 42.93
N GLU A 264 11.70 130.23 43.06
CA GLU A 264 10.94 131.49 43.21
C GLU A 264 11.09 132.12 44.62
N ALA A 265 11.59 131.37 45.61
CA ALA A 265 11.84 131.89 46.96
C ALA A 265 13.22 132.56 47.15
N ALA A 266 14.16 132.39 46.21
CA ALA A 266 15.51 132.98 46.26
C ALA A 266 15.75 133.87 45.03
N GLY A 267 15.22 135.10 45.10
CA GLY A 267 15.25 136.04 43.98
C GLY A 267 16.64 136.26 43.36
N SER A 268 16.72 136.10 42.04
CA SER A 268 17.53 136.98 41.21
C SER A 268 16.96 137.05 39.79
N SER A 269 17.02 138.26 39.26
CA SER A 269 16.40 138.71 38.03
C SER A 269 17.05 138.15 36.76
N SER A 270 16.19 138.01 35.74
CA SER A 270 16.44 138.30 34.31
C SER A 270 16.68 137.12 33.35
N THR A 271 15.88 137.19 32.28
CA THR A 271 16.01 136.55 30.94
C THR A 271 15.84 135.03 30.85
N SER A 272 14.63 134.55 30.57
CA SER A 272 14.24 134.00 29.24
C SER A 272 12.87 133.32 29.29
N ALA A 273 11.84 134.00 28.80
CA ALA A 273 10.52 133.42 28.48
C ALA A 273 10.57 132.54 27.20
N GLN A 274 11.66 131.79 27.03
CA GLN A 274 11.99 131.02 25.83
C GLN A 274 12.36 129.57 26.14
N ASN A 275 12.42 129.19 27.43
CA ASN A 275 12.70 127.81 27.86
C ASN A 275 11.43 126.97 28.05
N ASP A 276 10.27 127.60 28.29
CA ASP A 276 9.00 126.87 28.47
C ASP A 276 8.55 126.13 27.19
N ASP A 277 8.83 126.70 26.02
CA ASP A 277 8.53 126.05 24.74
C ASP A 277 9.49 124.87 24.47
N ASP A 278 10.77 125.00 24.83
CA ASP A 278 11.77 123.93 24.67
C ASP A 278 11.54 122.78 25.67
N GLU A 279 11.10 123.08 26.90
CA GLU A 279 10.72 122.09 27.91
C GLU A 279 9.43 121.35 27.55
N ALA A 280 8.41 122.06 27.04
CA ALA A 280 7.19 121.43 26.53
C ALA A 280 7.45 120.54 25.31
N ILE A 281 8.38 120.92 24.42
CA ILE A 281 8.81 120.10 23.29
C ILE A 281 9.59 118.87 23.78
N ALA A 282 10.46 119.01 24.79
CA ALA A 282 11.20 117.90 25.39
C ALA A 282 10.27 116.89 26.08
N ILE A 283 9.26 117.34 26.83
CA ILE A 283 8.26 116.49 27.48
C ILE A 283 7.44 115.73 26.43
N LYS A 284 7.04 116.38 25.33
CA LYS A 284 6.30 115.74 24.25
C LYS A 284 7.14 114.70 23.50
N SER A 285 8.42 115.00 23.25
CA SER A 285 9.37 114.03 22.67
C SER A 285 9.55 112.82 23.58
N LEU A 286 9.66 113.03 24.90
CA LEU A 286 9.79 111.95 25.88
C LEU A 286 8.50 111.11 25.97
N GLN A 287 7.33 111.73 25.81
CA GLN A 287 6.05 111.04 25.74
C GLN A 287 5.93 110.17 24.48
N ASP A 288 6.39 110.66 23.33
CA ASP A 288 6.44 109.89 22.08
C ASP A 288 7.44 108.73 22.17
N ASP A 289 8.61 108.95 22.80
CA ASP A 289 9.60 107.91 23.08
C ASP A 289 9.05 106.85 24.05
N LEU A 290 8.30 107.25 25.09
CA LEU A 290 7.58 106.33 25.97
C LEU A 290 6.56 105.49 25.17
N GLY A 291 5.80 106.14 24.27
CA GLY A 291 4.86 105.50 23.37
C GLY A 291 5.50 104.43 22.49
N SER A 292 6.74 104.66 22.03
CA SER A 292 7.55 103.71 21.26
C SER A 292 8.13 102.58 22.14
N LEU A 293 8.48 102.86 23.40
CA LEU A 293 9.06 101.88 24.33
C LEU A 293 8.04 100.86 24.86
N TYR A 294 6.77 101.25 25.00
CA TYR A 294 5.70 100.37 25.50
C TYR A 294 5.49 99.05 24.74
N PRO A 295 5.48 99.01 23.40
CA PRO A 295 5.43 97.73 22.66
C PRO A 295 6.73 96.92 22.79
N GLU A 296 7.90 97.57 22.89
CA GLU A 296 9.17 96.86 23.08
C GLU A 296 9.24 96.19 24.47
N ILE A 297 8.67 96.82 25.50
CA ILE A 297 8.51 96.21 26.83
C ILE A 297 7.66 94.93 26.75
N ASP A 298 6.61 94.92 25.92
CA ASP A 298 5.76 93.74 25.71
C ASP A 298 6.53 92.58 25.05
N ASP A 299 7.31 92.89 24.01
CA ASP A 299 8.16 91.92 23.30
C ASP A 299 9.25 91.36 24.21
N VAL A 300 9.96 92.21 24.95
CA VAL A 300 11.04 91.80 25.85
C VAL A 300 10.50 91.00 27.04
N ALA A 301 9.39 91.43 27.65
CA ALA A 301 8.75 90.67 28.73
C ALA A 301 8.24 89.32 28.24
N THR A 302 7.65 89.27 27.04
CA THR A 302 7.23 88.02 26.41
C THR A 302 8.42 87.10 26.14
N MET A 303 9.53 87.62 25.62
CA MET A 303 10.77 86.86 25.40
C MET A 303 11.32 86.30 26.72
N VAL A 304 11.39 87.11 27.79
CA VAL A 304 11.93 86.68 29.08
C VAL A 304 11.05 85.60 29.71
N VAL A 305 9.72 85.77 29.68
CA VAL A 305 8.78 84.79 30.25
C VAL A 305 8.75 83.49 29.43
N THR A 306 8.81 83.58 28.10
CA THR A 306 8.91 82.40 27.24
C THR A 306 10.21 81.65 27.47
N GLN A 307 11.34 82.36 27.59
CA GLN A 307 12.65 81.75 27.78
C GLN A 307 12.82 81.15 29.18
N ALA A 308 12.38 81.84 30.23
CA ALA A 308 12.59 81.41 31.62
C ALA A 308 11.60 80.33 32.08
N HIS A 309 10.34 80.38 31.60
CA HIS A 309 9.27 79.54 32.14
C HIS A 309 8.63 78.64 31.08
N SER A 310 8.19 79.20 29.94
CA SER A 310 7.48 78.42 28.91
C SER A 310 8.36 77.30 28.36
N ARG A 311 9.57 77.59 27.88
CA ARG A 311 10.45 76.60 27.24
C ARG A 311 10.78 75.41 28.14
N ALA A 312 11.04 75.66 29.42
CA ALA A 312 11.37 74.60 30.37
C ALA A 312 10.17 73.69 30.65
N ILE A 313 8.98 74.29 30.84
CA ILE A 313 7.75 73.55 31.11
C ILE A 313 7.31 72.78 29.85
N ASP A 314 7.35 73.41 28.68
CA ASP A 314 6.99 72.78 27.40
C ASP A 314 7.92 71.61 27.05
N SER A 315 9.22 71.70 27.41
CA SER A 315 10.17 70.59 27.27
C SER A 315 9.81 69.44 28.21
N ALA A 316 9.54 69.73 29.48
CA ALA A 316 9.16 68.72 30.47
C ALA A 316 7.84 68.03 30.09
N LEU A 317 6.84 68.78 29.60
CA LEU A 317 5.57 68.24 29.14
C LEU A 317 5.76 67.29 27.95
N ARG A 318 6.59 67.68 26.96
CA ARG A 318 6.95 66.83 25.82
C ARG A 318 7.72 65.58 26.25
N ASP A 319 8.62 65.69 27.22
CA ASP A 319 9.33 64.52 27.76
C ASP A 319 8.37 63.54 28.45
N VAL A 320 7.38 64.03 29.20
CA VAL A 320 6.33 63.20 29.82
C VAL A 320 5.45 62.54 28.75
N GLN A 321 5.01 63.28 27.72
CA GLN A 321 4.25 62.73 26.60
C GLN A 321 5.04 61.62 25.87
N ARG A 322 6.33 61.84 25.62
CA ARG A 322 7.21 60.85 24.99
C ARG A 322 7.35 59.60 25.84
N LEU A 323 7.55 59.75 27.15
CA LEU A 323 7.65 58.61 28.07
C LEU A 323 6.34 57.81 28.12
N LYS A 324 5.18 58.48 28.17
CA LYS A 324 3.87 57.82 28.12
C LYS A 324 3.65 57.06 26.81
N ALA A 325 4.04 57.66 25.68
CA ALA A 325 3.96 57.01 24.38
C ALA A 325 4.86 55.77 24.28
N GLU A 326 6.10 55.85 24.78
CA GLU A 326 7.03 54.72 24.76
C GLU A 326 6.59 53.60 25.71
N GLU A 327 6.10 53.93 26.90
CA GLU A 327 5.50 52.95 27.83
C GLU A 327 4.31 52.24 27.18
N GLY A 328 3.45 52.99 26.47
CA GLY A 328 2.37 52.43 25.68
C GLY A 328 2.84 51.50 24.57
N ARG A 329 3.93 51.85 23.90
CA ARG A 329 4.51 51.04 22.82
C ARG A 329 5.12 49.75 23.33
N VAL A 330 5.86 49.79 24.43
CA VAL A 330 6.44 48.60 25.08
C VAL A 330 5.33 47.65 25.55
N ARG A 331 4.25 48.19 26.10
CA ARG A 331 3.09 47.41 26.52
C ARG A 331 2.39 46.73 25.36
N ASN A 332 2.09 47.48 24.30
CA ASN A 332 1.48 46.93 23.09
C ASN A 332 2.36 45.85 22.46
N LYS A 333 3.69 46.04 22.49
CA LYS A 333 4.64 45.02 22.04
C LYS A 333 4.58 43.77 22.92
N LEU A 334 4.55 43.90 24.25
CA LEU A 334 4.45 42.78 25.17
C LEU A 334 3.16 41.97 24.92
N LEU A 335 2.01 42.65 24.82
CA LEU A 335 0.72 42.02 24.52
C LEU A 335 0.77 41.32 23.17
N TYR A 336 1.27 41.99 22.13
CA TYR A 336 1.38 41.40 20.80
C TYR A 336 2.26 40.15 20.80
N THR A 337 3.42 40.19 21.47
CA THR A 337 4.29 39.00 21.58
C THR A 337 3.63 37.88 22.38
N GLY A 338 2.91 38.21 23.45
CA GLY A 338 2.17 37.23 24.26
C GLY A 338 1.08 36.53 23.46
N LEU A 339 0.21 37.31 22.81
CA LEU A 339 -0.86 36.77 21.96
C LEU A 339 -0.29 36.00 20.76
N SER A 340 0.80 36.46 20.15
CA SER A 340 1.46 35.74 19.07
C SER A 340 1.98 34.39 19.57
N ASN A 341 2.60 34.34 20.75
CA ASN A 341 3.08 33.09 21.33
C ASN A 341 1.92 32.12 21.64
N MET A 342 0.85 32.60 22.27
CA MET A 342 -0.37 31.82 22.52
C MET A 342 -0.99 31.28 21.22
N THR A 343 -0.96 32.07 20.16
CA THR A 343 -1.47 31.64 18.84
C THR A 343 -0.60 30.52 18.28
N THR A 344 0.73 30.68 18.32
CA THR A 344 1.64 29.63 17.84
C THR A 344 1.55 28.35 18.65
N THR A 345 1.36 28.43 19.97
CA THR A 345 1.18 27.23 20.81
C THR A 345 -0.14 26.52 20.52
N LEU A 346 -1.22 27.28 20.26
CA LEU A 346 -2.51 26.71 19.84
C LEU A 346 -2.42 26.04 18.46
N ASP A 347 -1.73 26.65 17.49
CA ASP A 347 -1.52 26.07 16.15
C ASP A 347 -0.70 24.76 16.23
N ASP A 348 0.36 24.74 17.04
CA ASP A 348 1.18 23.54 17.29
C ASP A 348 0.34 22.42 17.95
N LEU A 349 -0.49 22.77 18.94
CA LEU A 349 -1.40 21.83 19.59
C LEU A 349 -2.45 21.29 18.62
N SER A 350 -3.04 22.13 17.78
CA SER A 350 -4.00 21.72 16.77
C SER A 350 -3.38 20.72 15.79
N SER A 351 -2.20 21.05 15.26
CA SER A 351 -1.45 20.18 14.34
C SER A 351 -1.13 18.82 14.98
N LYS A 352 -0.77 18.81 16.27
CA LYS A 352 -0.52 17.56 17.01
C LYS A 352 -1.79 16.74 17.21
N LEU A 353 -2.91 17.37 17.54
CA LEU A 353 -4.20 16.69 17.70
C LEU A 353 -4.71 16.11 16.37
N GLU A 354 -4.57 16.84 15.26
CA GLU A 354 -4.90 16.37 13.92
C GLU A 354 -4.06 15.14 13.53
N ASN A 355 -2.77 15.14 13.84
CA ASN A 355 -1.90 13.99 13.61
C ASN A 355 -2.33 12.76 14.42
N ILE A 356 -2.64 12.95 15.71
CA ILE A 356 -3.15 11.85 16.56
C ILE A 356 -4.49 11.31 16.00
N GLN A 357 -5.39 12.19 15.55
CA GLN A 357 -6.66 11.80 14.97
C GLN A 357 -6.49 11.06 13.63
N SER A 358 -5.63 11.54 12.74
CA SER A 358 -5.38 10.89 11.44
C SER A 358 -4.76 9.50 11.63
N ARG A 359 -3.81 9.35 12.57
CA ARG A 359 -3.24 8.05 12.95
C ARG A 359 -4.28 7.12 13.55
N ARG A 360 -5.22 7.62 14.35
CA ARG A 360 -6.32 6.82 14.89
C ARG A 360 -7.23 6.31 13.77
N LEU A 361 -7.63 7.17 12.84
CA LEU A 361 -8.50 6.81 11.72
C LEU A 361 -7.85 5.78 10.80
N SER A 362 -6.57 5.95 10.47
CA SER A 362 -5.85 4.98 9.64
C SER A 362 -5.71 3.63 10.33
N LEU A 363 -5.47 3.60 11.65
CA LEU A 363 -5.45 2.34 12.41
C LEU A 363 -6.83 1.66 12.46
N ASP A 364 -7.91 2.43 12.60
CA ASP A 364 -9.28 1.90 12.54
C ASP A 364 -9.61 1.33 11.15
N GLU A 365 -9.16 1.98 10.07
CA GLU A 365 -9.30 1.49 8.70
C GLU A 365 -8.50 0.19 8.47
N ILE A 366 -7.24 0.15 8.90
CA ILE A 366 -6.40 -1.04 8.78
C ILE A 366 -7.00 -2.20 9.60
N ARG A 367 -7.52 -1.92 10.80
CA ARG A 367 -8.22 -2.91 11.63
C ARG A 367 -9.45 -3.47 10.91
N ALA A 368 -10.27 -2.62 10.29
CA ALA A 368 -11.44 -3.06 9.53
C ALA A 368 -11.03 -3.99 8.38
N LYS A 369 -10.04 -3.59 7.57
CA LYS A 369 -9.50 -4.42 6.47
C LYS A 369 -8.95 -5.77 6.97
N CYS A 370 -8.27 -5.78 8.12
CA CYS A 370 -7.77 -7.03 8.72
C CYS A 370 -8.90 -7.96 9.17
N GLN A 371 -10.04 -7.40 9.64
CA GLN A 371 -11.22 -8.19 10.00
C GLN A 371 -11.90 -8.78 8.77
N ASP A 372 -11.99 -8.03 7.67
CA ASP A 372 -12.55 -8.51 6.41
C ASP A 372 -11.75 -9.67 5.82
N ILE A 373 -10.41 -9.53 5.78
CA ILE A 373 -9.50 -10.60 5.32
C ILE A 373 -9.69 -11.88 6.15
N ARG A 374 -9.91 -11.74 7.46
CA ARG A 374 -10.17 -12.87 8.35
C ARG A 374 -11.53 -13.52 8.06
N ALA A 375 -12.57 -12.74 7.80
CA ALA A 375 -13.91 -13.24 7.50
C ALA A 375 -13.95 -13.99 6.15
N ASP A 376 -13.24 -13.49 5.14
CA ASP A 376 -13.15 -14.10 3.81
C ASP A 376 -12.33 -15.41 3.81
N GLY A 377 -11.25 -15.46 4.62
CA GLY A 377 -10.45 -16.67 4.81
C GLY A 377 -11.22 -17.82 5.46
N ILE A 378 -12.12 -17.52 6.39
CA ILE A 378 -12.96 -18.53 7.06
C ILE A 378 -14.09 -19.02 6.12
N SER A 379 -14.67 -18.13 5.33
CA SER A 379 -15.76 -18.47 4.40
C SER A 379 -15.28 -19.36 3.24
N SER A 380 -14.05 -19.16 2.76
CA SER A 380 -13.47 -19.96 1.67
C SER A 380 -13.01 -21.36 2.11
N ALA A 381 -12.68 -21.55 3.40
CA ALA A 381 -12.18 -22.81 3.93
C ALA A 381 -13.25 -23.93 3.99
N THR A 382 -14.54 -23.59 3.99
CA THR A 382 -15.62 -24.58 4.09
C THR A 382 -15.97 -25.26 2.75
N SER A 383 -15.39 -24.80 1.63
CA SER A 383 -15.71 -25.28 0.27
C SER A 383 -14.71 -26.27 -0.32
N ILE A 384 -13.55 -26.49 0.31
CA ILE A 384 -12.43 -27.31 -0.25
C ILE A 384 -12.63 -28.82 0.05
N GLY A 385 -13.88 -29.28 0.09
CA GLY A 385 -14.26 -30.65 0.46
C GLY A 385 -14.80 -31.51 -0.68
N ARG A 386 -14.70 -31.10 -1.96
CA ARG A 386 -15.23 -31.90 -3.07
C ARG A 386 -14.27 -31.96 -4.26
N PRO A 387 -13.74 -33.14 -4.62
CA PRO A 387 -13.02 -33.33 -5.86
C PRO A 387 -14.00 -33.10 -7.01
N CYS A 388 -13.75 -32.08 -7.83
CA CYS A 388 -14.48 -31.85 -9.07
C CYS A 388 -14.23 -33.01 -10.04
N GLN A 389 -15.21 -33.90 -10.18
CA GLN A 389 -15.31 -34.77 -11.35
C GLN A 389 -15.70 -33.92 -12.57
N PRO A 390 -15.13 -34.19 -13.76
CA PRO A 390 -15.50 -33.49 -14.98
C PRO A 390 -16.82 -34.05 -15.53
N THR A 391 -17.94 -33.44 -15.18
CA THR A 391 -19.20 -33.66 -15.90
C THR A 391 -19.23 -32.77 -17.15
N ARG A 392 -19.11 -33.41 -18.31
CA ARG A 392 -19.58 -32.90 -19.61
C ARG A 392 -21.09 -32.67 -19.51
N THR A 393 -21.56 -31.47 -19.83
CA THR A 393 -22.91 -31.27 -20.35
C THR A 393 -22.94 -30.11 -21.31
N ASP A 394 -23.46 -30.40 -22.49
CA ASP A 394 -23.87 -29.48 -23.52
C ASP A 394 -25.06 -28.60 -23.08
N SER A 395 -25.06 -27.39 -23.64
CA SER A 395 -26.22 -26.56 -24.02
C SER A 395 -27.04 -25.76 -22.98
N SER A 396 -27.14 -24.47 -23.33
CA SER A 396 -28.31 -23.57 -23.26
C SER A 396 -28.60 -22.75 -22.00
N GLY A 397 -28.22 -21.47 -22.08
CA GLY A 397 -29.17 -20.36 -21.95
C GLY A 397 -29.63 -19.94 -20.55
N SER A 398 -28.86 -19.08 -19.88
CA SER A 398 -29.43 -18.07 -18.97
C SER A 398 -28.43 -16.94 -18.70
N HIS A 399 -28.84 -15.71 -19.02
CA HIS A 399 -28.10 -14.47 -18.75
C HIS A 399 -27.89 -14.27 -17.24
N ARG A 400 -26.64 -14.28 -16.81
CA ARG A 400 -26.16 -13.70 -15.54
C ARG A 400 -25.03 -12.71 -15.87
N PRO A 401 -24.98 -11.52 -15.25
CA PRO A 401 -23.91 -10.57 -15.52
C PRO A 401 -22.61 -11.04 -14.87
N ASN A 402 -21.58 -11.08 -15.71
CA ASN A 402 -20.16 -11.36 -15.52
C ASN A 402 -19.59 -11.29 -14.10
N GLY A 403 -19.39 -12.47 -13.48
CA GLY A 403 -18.43 -12.67 -12.40
C GLY A 403 -16.96 -12.75 -12.88
N HIS A 404 -16.72 -12.64 -14.19
CA HIS A 404 -15.37 -12.65 -14.75
C HIS A 404 -14.65 -11.30 -14.56
N ASP A 405 -15.35 -10.19 -14.42
CA ASP A 405 -14.73 -8.86 -14.24
C ASP A 405 -14.08 -8.67 -12.87
N ALA A 406 -14.56 -9.35 -11.83
CA ALA A 406 -13.98 -9.24 -10.49
C ALA A 406 -12.65 -10.00 -10.37
N ALA A 407 -12.56 -11.18 -11.00
CA ALA A 407 -11.32 -11.97 -10.99
C ALA A 407 -10.27 -11.36 -11.92
N THR A 408 -10.67 -10.84 -13.09
CA THR A 408 -9.75 -10.16 -14.00
C THR A 408 -9.29 -8.81 -13.43
N SER A 409 -10.16 -8.04 -12.77
CA SER A 409 -9.76 -6.80 -12.09
C SER A 409 -8.84 -7.05 -10.89
N ALA A 410 -9.07 -8.10 -10.11
CA ALA A 410 -8.16 -8.49 -9.02
C ALA A 410 -6.78 -8.91 -9.54
N LEU A 411 -6.73 -9.68 -10.64
CA LEU A 411 -5.46 -10.02 -11.33
C LEU A 411 -4.78 -8.78 -11.88
N LEU A 412 -5.52 -7.89 -12.56
CA LEU A 412 -5.00 -6.63 -13.10
C LEU A 412 -4.46 -5.70 -12.01
N HIS A 413 -5.11 -5.65 -10.84
CA HIS A 413 -4.63 -4.91 -9.68
C HIS A 413 -3.36 -5.54 -9.08
N HIS A 414 -3.29 -6.87 -9.00
CA HIS A 414 -2.10 -7.59 -8.56
C HIS A 414 -0.90 -7.38 -9.51
N PHE A 415 -1.15 -7.08 -10.79
CA PHE A 415 -0.12 -6.73 -11.77
C PHE A 415 0.14 -5.22 -11.90
N GLY A 416 -0.51 -4.37 -11.08
CA GLY A 416 -0.31 -2.91 -11.08
C GLY A 416 -0.91 -2.17 -12.29
N LEU A 417 -1.86 -2.78 -13.00
CA LEU A 417 -2.43 -2.26 -14.26
C LEU A 417 -3.75 -1.48 -14.06
N SER A 418 -4.18 -1.25 -12.82
CA SER A 418 -5.53 -0.78 -12.50
C SER A 418 -5.81 0.71 -12.80
N GLU A 419 -4.79 1.54 -13.01
CA GLU A 419 -4.98 2.99 -13.14
C GLU A 419 -5.11 3.49 -14.59
N ALA A 420 -4.93 2.60 -15.58
CA ALA A 420 -4.80 2.98 -16.99
C ALA A 420 -6.08 2.83 -17.84
N MET A 421 -7.20 2.29 -17.31
CA MET A 421 -8.42 2.11 -18.11
C MET A 421 -9.05 3.43 -18.60
N ASN A 422 -8.66 4.58 -18.04
CA ASN A 422 -9.09 5.88 -18.54
C ASN A 422 -8.23 6.43 -19.70
N GLN A 423 -7.14 5.75 -20.08
CA GLN A 423 -6.20 6.20 -21.12
C GLN A 423 -6.06 5.19 -22.28
N GLY A 424 -7.18 4.69 -22.79
CA GLY A 424 -7.23 3.96 -24.08
C GLY A 424 -6.59 2.57 -24.09
N THR A 425 -7.25 1.62 -24.76
CA THR A 425 -6.81 0.21 -24.88
C THR A 425 -5.41 0.05 -25.49
N ALA A 426 -4.98 0.98 -26.33
CA ALA A 426 -3.64 0.97 -26.92
C ALA A 426 -2.50 1.20 -25.91
N SER A 427 -2.75 1.93 -24.82
CA SER A 427 -1.76 2.14 -23.75
C SER A 427 -1.56 0.89 -22.92
N ALA A 428 -2.67 0.17 -22.63
CA ALA A 428 -2.64 -1.10 -21.92
C ALA A 428 -1.91 -2.18 -22.72
N ASP A 429 -2.15 -2.28 -24.03
CA ASP A 429 -1.44 -3.23 -24.91
C ASP A 429 0.08 -2.98 -24.91
N HIS A 430 0.52 -1.71 -24.96
CA HIS A 430 1.94 -1.38 -24.90
C HIS A 430 2.58 -1.72 -23.54
N GLN A 431 1.84 -1.55 -22.44
CA GLN A 431 2.32 -1.92 -21.10
C GLN A 431 2.43 -3.45 -20.94
N ILE A 432 1.45 -4.20 -21.45
CA ILE A 432 1.48 -5.67 -21.45
C ILE A 432 2.66 -6.17 -22.30
N GLN A 433 2.88 -5.57 -23.48
CA GLN A 433 4.01 -5.93 -24.35
C GLN A 433 5.37 -5.62 -23.69
N ASN A 434 5.49 -4.48 -23.01
CA ASN A 434 6.69 -4.12 -22.24
C ASN A 434 6.92 -5.06 -21.05
N PHE A 435 5.86 -5.48 -20.36
CA PHE A 435 5.98 -6.44 -19.27
C PHE A 435 6.37 -7.83 -19.79
N ALA A 436 5.75 -8.29 -20.88
CA ALA A 436 6.05 -9.57 -21.52
C ALA A 436 7.51 -9.63 -22.00
N THR A 437 8.02 -8.57 -22.63
CA THR A 437 9.44 -8.49 -23.05
C THR A 437 10.39 -8.46 -21.87
N LYS A 438 10.04 -7.77 -20.78
CA LYS A 438 10.82 -7.75 -19.54
C LYS A 438 10.88 -9.12 -18.86
N MET A 439 9.75 -9.81 -18.73
CA MET A 439 9.68 -11.16 -18.17
C MET A 439 10.42 -12.17 -19.05
N SER A 440 10.30 -12.06 -20.38
CA SER A 440 11.04 -12.88 -21.33
C SER A 440 12.55 -12.68 -21.18
N ARG A 441 13.01 -11.43 -21.08
CA ARG A 441 14.42 -11.10 -20.83
C ARG A 441 14.92 -11.64 -19.49
N GLN A 442 14.15 -11.45 -18.42
CA GLN A 442 14.51 -11.97 -17.10
C GLN A 442 14.55 -13.51 -17.08
N SER A 443 13.63 -14.17 -17.78
CA SER A 443 13.66 -15.62 -17.95
C SER A 443 14.89 -16.08 -18.72
N ALA A 444 15.27 -15.37 -19.79
CA ALA A 444 16.47 -15.69 -20.56
C ALA A 444 17.74 -15.49 -19.70
N ASP A 445 17.82 -14.41 -18.93
CA ASP A 445 18.94 -14.12 -18.02
C ASP A 445 19.06 -15.20 -16.92
N ASN A 446 17.91 -15.67 -16.38
CA ASN A 446 17.89 -16.75 -15.40
C ASN A 446 18.34 -18.09 -16.00
N VAL A 447 17.90 -18.42 -17.21
CA VAL A 447 18.33 -19.65 -17.91
C VAL A 447 19.83 -19.59 -18.20
N ASP A 448 20.34 -18.46 -18.68
CA ASP A 448 21.78 -18.27 -18.93
C ASP A 448 22.60 -18.38 -17.64
N HIS A 449 22.10 -17.83 -16.53
CA HIS A 449 22.72 -18.00 -15.21
C HIS A 449 22.78 -19.47 -14.77
N ILE A 450 21.68 -20.23 -14.95
CA ILE A 450 21.63 -21.66 -14.64
C ILE A 450 22.61 -22.44 -15.52
N LEU A 451 22.67 -22.14 -16.82
CA LEU A 451 23.61 -22.80 -17.73
C LEU A 451 25.07 -22.55 -17.33
N ARG A 452 25.42 -21.32 -16.92
CA ARG A 452 26.77 -21.01 -16.39
C ARG A 452 27.08 -21.76 -15.09
N LEU A 453 26.10 -21.91 -14.21
CA LEU A 453 26.27 -22.70 -12.97
C LEU A 453 26.51 -24.18 -13.30
N ILE A 454 25.77 -24.74 -14.27
CA ILE A 454 25.95 -26.12 -14.72
C ILE A 454 27.33 -26.30 -15.37
N GLU A 455 27.78 -25.37 -16.21
CA GLU A 455 29.11 -25.39 -16.82
C GLU A 455 30.23 -25.29 -15.76
N ALA A 456 30.07 -24.41 -14.78
CA ALA A 456 31.00 -24.29 -13.65
C ALA A 456 31.04 -25.57 -12.78
N ALA A 457 29.91 -26.25 -12.61
CA ALA A 457 29.86 -27.54 -11.92
C ALA A 457 30.52 -28.66 -12.74
N ALA A 458 30.27 -28.72 -14.05
CA ALA A 458 30.86 -29.70 -14.95
C ALA A 458 32.39 -29.57 -15.05
N THR A 459 32.90 -28.34 -15.18
CA THR A 459 34.36 -28.08 -15.20
C THR A 459 35.03 -28.45 -13.86
N ARG A 460 34.37 -28.21 -12.72
CA ARG A 460 34.84 -28.67 -11.41
C ARG A 460 34.86 -30.20 -11.32
N GLY A 461 33.80 -30.88 -11.76
CA GLY A 461 33.74 -32.34 -11.82
C GLY A 461 34.87 -32.94 -12.67
N ASN A 462 35.12 -32.36 -13.85
CA ASN A 462 36.21 -32.80 -14.74
C ASN A 462 37.60 -32.66 -14.10
N LYS A 463 37.86 -31.61 -13.30
CA LYS A 463 39.12 -31.47 -12.55
C LYS A 463 39.31 -32.55 -11.49
N VAL A 464 38.23 -32.97 -10.83
CA VAL A 464 38.25 -34.08 -9.86
C VAL A 464 38.57 -35.40 -10.58
N ILE A 465 37.93 -35.64 -11.73
CA ILE A 465 38.18 -36.83 -12.56
C ILE A 465 39.64 -36.86 -13.06
N GLN A 466 40.18 -35.74 -13.55
CA GLN A 466 41.59 -35.66 -13.94
C GLN A 466 42.54 -35.89 -12.75
N SER A 467 42.19 -35.39 -11.56
CA SER A 467 42.98 -35.65 -10.35
C SER A 467 42.95 -37.14 -9.96
N LEU A 468 41.79 -37.79 -10.10
CA LEU A 468 41.61 -39.23 -9.93
C LEU A 468 42.46 -40.03 -10.92
N GLU A 469 42.44 -39.65 -12.20
CA GLU A 469 43.24 -40.28 -13.26
C GLU A 469 44.74 -40.16 -12.99
N ASN A 470 45.21 -39.01 -12.51
CA ASN A 470 46.62 -38.80 -12.12
C ASN A 470 47.03 -39.69 -10.93
N VAL A 471 46.15 -39.84 -9.93
CA VAL A 471 46.39 -40.72 -8.76
C VAL A 471 46.40 -42.20 -9.18
N LEU A 472 45.47 -42.60 -10.05
CA LEU A 472 45.40 -43.96 -10.60
C LEU A 472 46.56 -44.27 -11.55
N GLY A 473 47.08 -43.28 -12.29
CA GLY A 473 48.27 -43.40 -13.13
C GLY A 473 49.57 -43.47 -12.32
N ALA A 474 49.67 -42.77 -11.20
CA ALA A 474 50.81 -42.82 -10.27
C ALA A 474 50.95 -44.16 -9.52
N LYS A 475 49.91 -45.00 -9.57
CA LYS A 475 49.83 -46.36 -9.00
C LYS A 475 50.86 -47.34 -9.58
N SER A 476 51.54 -46.96 -10.67
CA SER A 476 52.55 -47.79 -11.33
C SER A 476 53.94 -47.75 -10.64
N THR A 477 54.23 -46.80 -9.75
CA THR A 477 55.60 -46.62 -9.22
C THR A 477 55.75 -46.39 -7.71
N ALA A 478 54.69 -46.14 -6.94
CA ALA A 478 54.80 -45.83 -5.50
C ALA A 478 54.11 -46.87 -4.60
N GLY A 479 54.83 -47.34 -3.58
CA GLY A 479 54.42 -48.43 -2.69
C GLY A 479 53.11 -48.20 -1.91
N VAL A 480 52.54 -49.33 -1.50
CA VAL A 480 51.19 -49.52 -0.93
C VAL A 480 50.81 -48.55 0.21
N TYR A 481 51.75 -48.06 0.99
CA TYR A 481 51.50 -47.13 2.11
C TYR A 481 51.21 -45.68 1.69
N ASN A 482 51.52 -45.28 0.44
CA ASN A 482 51.18 -43.94 -0.07
C ASN A 482 49.73 -43.86 -0.59
N LEU A 483 49.15 -45.00 -0.99
CA LEU A 483 47.83 -45.05 -1.60
C LEU A 483 46.71 -44.65 -0.65
N ASP A 484 46.81 -45.06 0.62
CA ASP A 484 45.76 -44.80 1.61
C ASP A 484 45.70 -43.30 1.98
N ASN A 485 46.86 -42.66 2.10
CA ASN A 485 46.94 -41.20 2.28
C ASN A 485 46.43 -40.43 1.05
N GLN A 486 46.71 -40.92 -0.16
CA GLN A 486 46.20 -40.30 -1.40
C GLN A 486 44.69 -40.47 -1.55
N LEU A 487 44.14 -41.63 -1.19
CA LEU A 487 42.69 -41.88 -1.18
C LEU A 487 41.98 -40.99 -0.16
N ARG A 488 42.53 -40.85 1.05
CA ARG A 488 41.97 -39.98 2.08
C ARG A 488 42.00 -38.50 1.68
N MET A 489 43.10 -38.02 1.09
CA MET A 489 43.14 -36.64 0.54
C MET A 489 42.17 -36.43 -0.61
N LEU A 490 41.93 -37.46 -1.43
CA LEU A 490 40.98 -37.39 -2.52
C LEU A 490 39.54 -37.33 -2.01
N GLU A 491 39.21 -38.14 -1.00
CA GLU A 491 37.90 -38.12 -0.34
C GLU A 491 37.61 -36.76 0.29
N GLU A 492 38.60 -36.15 0.96
CA GLU A 492 38.51 -34.80 1.49
C GLU A 492 38.23 -33.77 0.38
N ARG A 493 38.95 -33.83 -0.75
CA ARG A 493 38.71 -32.93 -1.90
C ARG A 493 37.36 -33.13 -2.57
N ILE A 494 36.82 -34.36 -2.59
CA ILE A 494 35.48 -34.65 -3.10
C ILE A 494 34.43 -34.05 -2.18
N ASN A 495 34.62 -34.17 -0.86
CA ASN A 495 33.72 -33.60 0.13
C ASN A 495 33.73 -32.06 0.11
N ASP A 496 34.91 -31.45 -0.05
CA ASP A 496 35.05 -30.00 -0.22
C ASP A 496 34.37 -29.50 -1.50
N ALA A 497 34.58 -30.19 -2.63
CA ALA A 497 33.93 -29.85 -3.90
C ALA A 497 32.40 -30.00 -3.81
N LYS A 498 31.91 -31.01 -3.08
CA LYS A 498 30.49 -31.20 -2.83
C LYS A 498 29.92 -30.08 -1.95
N ALA A 499 30.59 -29.73 -0.86
CA ALA A 499 30.18 -28.65 0.03
C ALA A 499 30.17 -27.30 -0.70
N ASP A 500 31.14 -27.04 -1.58
CA ASP A 500 31.20 -25.84 -2.40
C ASP A 500 30.09 -25.79 -3.47
N ILE A 501 29.75 -26.93 -4.10
CA ILE A 501 28.60 -27.04 -5.00
C ILE A 501 27.29 -26.76 -4.24
N GLU A 502 27.10 -27.38 -3.07
CA GLU A 502 25.93 -27.17 -2.22
C GLU A 502 25.85 -25.71 -1.74
N ALA A 503 26.97 -25.07 -1.41
CA ALA A 503 27.02 -23.66 -1.07
C ALA A 503 26.62 -22.77 -2.26
N THR A 504 27.13 -23.05 -3.46
CA THR A 504 26.74 -22.29 -4.68
C THR A 504 25.27 -22.48 -5.06
N LEU A 505 24.67 -23.62 -4.76
CA LEU A 505 23.23 -23.88 -4.97
C LEU A 505 22.36 -23.24 -3.87
N ASN A 506 22.84 -23.21 -2.62
CA ASN A 506 22.10 -22.67 -1.48
C ASN A 506 22.24 -21.15 -1.30
N LEU A 507 23.20 -20.48 -1.96
CA LEU A 507 23.41 -19.03 -1.86
C LEU A 507 22.42 -18.18 -2.66
N ASN A 508 21.41 -18.76 -3.34
CA ASN A 508 20.50 -17.95 -4.17
C ASN A 508 18.98 -18.22 -4.11
N PRO A 509 18.37 -18.67 -3.00
CA PRO A 509 16.93 -18.51 -2.80
C PRO A 509 16.56 -17.11 -2.25
N GLY A 510 17.52 -16.38 -1.64
CA GLY A 510 17.24 -15.11 -0.97
C GLY A 510 17.36 -13.84 -1.83
N ALA A 511 18.24 -13.82 -2.83
CA ALA A 511 18.49 -12.58 -3.59
C ALA A 511 17.39 -12.29 -4.64
N THR A 512 16.69 -13.32 -5.14
CA THR A 512 15.55 -13.15 -6.05
C THR A 512 14.28 -12.71 -5.33
N THR A 513 14.06 -13.13 -4.09
CA THR A 513 12.89 -12.73 -3.30
C THR A 513 13.01 -11.29 -2.78
N THR A 514 14.22 -10.84 -2.43
CA THR A 514 14.42 -9.50 -1.85
C THR A 514 14.30 -8.37 -2.89
N GLN A 515 14.50 -8.64 -4.19
CA GLN A 515 14.21 -7.66 -5.25
C GLN A 515 12.73 -7.60 -5.67
N LEU A 516 11.95 -8.64 -5.37
CA LEU A 516 10.49 -8.64 -5.57
C LEU A 516 9.72 -8.03 -4.38
N GLN A 517 10.35 -7.89 -3.21
CA GLN A 517 9.78 -7.19 -2.04
C GLN A 517 10.10 -5.70 -1.97
N ARG A 518 10.92 -5.17 -2.89
CA ARG A 518 11.31 -3.74 -2.95
C ARG A 518 10.76 -2.98 -4.17
N ARG A 519 9.81 -3.58 -4.88
CA ARG A 519 8.92 -2.95 -5.87
C ARG A 519 7.50 -3.29 -5.50
#